data_AF-A0A3D0KP88-F1
#
_entry.id   AF-A0A3D0KP88-F1
#
_cell.length_a   1.000
_cell.length_b   1.000
_cell.length_c   1.000
_cell.angle_alpha   90.00
_cell.angle_beta   90.00
_cell.angle_gamma   90.00
#
_symmetry.space_group_name_H-M   'P 1'
#
loop_
_entity.id
_entity.type
_entity.pdbx_description
1 polymer ?
#
loop_
_entity_poly.entity_id
_entity_poly.type
_entity_poly.pdbx_seq_one_letter_code
_entity_poly.pdbx_strand_id
1 'polypeptide(L)' 'MNSSVTDFFDSVRGKRVAFIGIGTSNLPLIKQFASKGARVIACDRKSFDDLGENGVKAKEYGAEL' A
#
# COMPACT_ATOMS: atom_id res chain seq x y z
N MET A 1 -0.56 -13.16 23.26
CA MET A 1 -1.33 -11.96 22.90
C MET A 1 -2.09 -12.28 21.62
N ASN A 2 -3.43 -12.28 21.66
CA ASN A 2 -4.23 -12.23 20.44
C ASN A 2 -4.49 -10.75 20.16
N SER A 3 -3.57 -10.11 19.43
CA SER A 3 -3.80 -8.76 18.92
C SER A 3 -4.89 -8.88 17.86
N SER A 4 -6.00 -8.17 18.01
CA SER A 4 -7.05 -8.21 17.00
C SER A 4 -6.56 -7.52 15.71
N VAL A 5 -7.12 -7.88 14.57
CA VAL A 5 -6.85 -7.20 13.29
C VAL A 5 -7.12 -5.69 13.40
N THR A 6 -8.10 -5.31 14.23
CA THR A 6 -8.41 -3.91 14.54
C THR A 6 -7.24 -3.21 15.22
N ASP A 7 -6.67 -3.81 16.28
CA ASP A 7 -5.54 -3.22 17.01
C ASP A 7 -4.33 -3.02 16.09
N PHE A 8 -4.09 -3.97 15.19
CA PHE A 8 -3.03 -3.84 14.18
C PHE A 8 -3.26 -2.64 13.27
N PHE A 9 -4.45 -2.49 12.68
CA PHE A 9 -4.73 -1.38 11.77
C PHE A 9 -4.77 -0.02 12.48
N ASP A 10 -5.24 0.03 13.71
CA ASP A 10 -5.17 1.25 14.53
C ASP A 10 -3.72 1.61 14.85
N SER A 11 -2.84 0.62 15.06
CA SER A 11 -1.42 0.87 15.30
C SER A 11 -0.67 1.44 14.09
N VAL A 12 -1.16 1.25 12.86
CA VAL A 12 -0.54 1.75 11.62
C VAL A 12 -1.21 2.99 11.04
N ARG A 13 -2.36 3.39 11.58
CA ARG A 13 -3.07 4.60 11.16
C ARG A 13 -2.17 5.83 11.29
N GLY A 14 -2.09 6.64 10.24
CA GLY A 14 -1.24 7.83 10.15
C GLY A 14 0.26 7.57 9.97
N LYS A 15 0.72 6.32 10.13
CA LYS A 15 2.14 5.95 9.91
C LYS A 15 2.44 5.79 8.43
N ARG A 16 3.71 5.97 8.07
CA ARG A 16 4.22 5.69 6.72
C ARG A 16 4.48 4.20 6.59
N VAL A 17 3.92 3.57 5.56
CA VAL A 17 4.08 2.14 5.27
C VAL A 17 4.57 1.98 3.84
N ALA A 18 5.74 1.37 3.67
CA ALA A 18 6.32 1.10 2.36
C ALA A 18 5.97 -0.32 1.90
N PHE A 19 5.42 -0.46 0.70
CA PHE A 19 5.28 -1.74 0.00
C PHE A 19 6.39 -1.85 -1.05
N ILE A 20 7.22 -2.88 -0.93
CA ILE A 20 8.31 -3.15 -1.86
C ILE A 20 7.82 -4.17 -2.89
N GLY A 21 7.72 -3.74 -4.16
CA GLY A 21 7.14 -4.47 -5.28
C GLY A 21 5.64 -4.21 -5.45
N ILE A 22 5.20 -3.89 -6.67
CA ILE A 22 3.82 -3.49 -6.98
C ILE A 22 3.19 -4.49 -7.96
N GLY A 23 3.04 -5.72 -7.48
CA GLY A 23 2.39 -6.81 -8.20
C GLY A 23 0.98 -7.12 -7.71
N THR A 24 0.42 -8.21 -8.23
CA THR A 24 -0.93 -8.70 -7.93
C THR A 24 -1.21 -8.84 -6.42
N SER A 25 -0.21 -9.25 -5.63
CA SER A 25 -0.38 -9.46 -4.19
C SER A 25 -0.38 -8.16 -3.38
N ASN A 26 0.43 -7.16 -3.76
CA ASN A 26 0.58 -5.94 -2.97
C ASN A 26 -0.45 -4.87 -3.32
N LEU A 27 -1.02 -4.86 -4.53
CA LEU A 27 -2.06 -3.91 -4.92
C LEU A 27 -3.31 -3.94 -4.01
N PRO A 28 -3.90 -5.10 -3.68
CA PRO A 28 -5.02 -5.16 -2.74
C PRO A 28 -4.64 -4.68 -1.33
N LEU A 29 -3.41 -4.95 -0.90
CA LEU A 29 -2.91 -4.54 0.42
C LEU A 29 -2.68 -3.03 0.49
N ILE A 30 -2.14 -2.43 -0.57
CA ILE A 30 -2.01 -0.97 -0.71
C ILE A 30 -3.37 -0.31 -0.48
N LYS A 31 -4.40 -0.77 -1.20
CA LYS A 31 -5.78 -0.26 -1.04
C LYS A 31 -6.28 -0.42 0.39
N GLN A 32 -6.04 -1.59 0.98
CA GLN A 32 -6.49 -1.87 2.35
C GLN A 32 -5.82 -0.94 3.36
N PHE A 33 -4.49 -0.82 3.33
CA PHE A 33 -3.73 0.02 4.26
C PHE A 33 -4.06 1.51 4.11
N ALA A 34 -4.16 1.99 2.87
CA ALA A 34 -4.58 3.36 2.61
C ALA A 34 -5.99 3.63 3.14
N SER A 35 -6.95 2.73 2.89
CA SER A 35 -8.32 2.86 3.41
C SER A 35 -8.43 2.80 4.95
N LYS A 36 -7.42 2.21 5.61
CA LYS A 36 -7.28 2.17 7.07
C LYS A 36 -6.50 3.37 7.62
N GLY A 37 -6.13 4.32 6.77
CA GLY A 37 -5.51 5.59 7.14
C GLY A 37 -4.00 5.56 7.25
N ALA A 38 -3.32 4.51 6.79
CA ALA A 38 -1.87 4.53 6.64
C ALA A 38 -1.46 5.43 5.45
N ARG A 39 -0.29 6.07 5.56
CA ARG A 39 0.34 6.81 4.45
C ARG A 39 1.18 5.83 3.63
N VAL A 40 0.64 5.35 2.53
CA VAL A 40 1.24 4.26 1.77
C VAL A 40 2.21 4.79 0.72
N ILE A 41 3.40 4.20 0.67
CA ILE A 41 4.40 4.42 -0.37
C ILE A 41 4.63 3.09 -1.07
N ALA A 42 4.60 3.08 -2.39
CA ALA A 42 4.82 1.89 -3.19
C ALA A 42 6.13 2.04 -3.96
N CYS A 43 7.09 1.17 -3.68
CA CYS A 43 8.42 1.20 -4.28
C CYS A 43 8.56 0.00 -5.21
N ASP A 44 8.89 0.22 -6.48
CA ASP A 44 9.24 -0.86 -7.41
C ASP A 44 10.60 -0.59 -8.06
N ARG A 45 11.25 -1.64 -8.55
CA ARG A 45 12.45 -1.52 -9.37
C ARG A 45 12.12 -1.01 -10.77
N LYS A 46 10.91 -1.32 -11.25
CA LYS A 46 10.39 -0.83 -12.52
C LYS A 46 10.07 0.65 -12.44
N SER A 47 10.27 1.36 -13.54
CA SER A 47 9.78 2.73 -13.67
C SER A 47 8.24 2.76 -13.65
N PHE A 48 7.65 3.94 -13.43
CA PHE A 48 6.19 4.10 -13.49
C PHE A 48 5.61 3.67 -14.84
N ASP A 49 6.30 3.97 -15.95
CA ASP A 49 5.87 3.57 -17.30
C ASP A 49 5.92 2.05 -17.47
N ASP A 50 6.97 1.39 -16.95
CA ASP A 50 7.12 -0.08 -16.99
C ASP A 50 6.12 -0.82 -16.08
N LEU A 51 5.56 -0.13 -15.08
CA LEU A 51 4.49 -0.67 -14.23
C LEU A 51 3.13 -0.68 -14.93
N GLY A 52 2.95 0.15 -15.96
CA GLY A 52 1.70 0.26 -16.71
C GLY A 52 0.49 0.45 -15.80
N GLU A 53 -0.54 -0.37 -15.99
CA GLU A 53 -1.77 -0.30 -15.20
C GLU A 53 -1.57 -0.48 -13.69
N ASN A 54 -0.55 -1.23 -13.27
CA ASN A 54 -0.31 -1.44 -11.84
C ASN A 54 0.16 -0.16 -11.15
N GLY A 55 0.93 0.68 -11.85
CA GLY A 55 1.34 1.99 -11.35
C GLY A 55 0.14 2.93 -11.19
N VAL A 56 -0.75 2.95 -12.17
CA VAL A 56 -2.00 3.74 -12.13
C VAL A 56 -2.88 3.28 -10.97
N LYS A 57 -3.15 1.98 -10.87
CA LYS A 57 -3.97 1.40 -9.79
C LYS A 57 -3.39 1.67 -8.41
N ALA A 58 -2.07 1.61 -8.24
CA ALA A 58 -1.43 1.93 -6.96
C ALA A 58 -1.67 3.39 -6.55
N LYS A 59 -1.58 4.36 -7.47
CA LYS A 59 -1.94 5.77 -7.18
C LYS A 59 -3.43 5.92 -6.84
N GLU A 60 -4.31 5.31 -7.62
CA GLU A 60 -5.76 5.31 -7.36
C GLU A 60 -6.12 4.71 -6.00
N TYR A 61 -5.36 3.71 -5.55
CA TYR A 61 -5.51 3.08 -4.25
C TYR A 61 -4.88 3.86 -3.10
N GLY A 62 -4.29 5.03 -3.37
CA GLY A 62 -3.77 5.94 -2.37
C GLY A 62 -2.30 5.74 -2.01
N ALA A 63 -1.52 5.07 -2.86
CA ALA A 63 -0.06 5.03 -2.71
C ALA A 63 0.62 6.20 -3.42
N GLU A 64 1.68 6.70 -2.78
CA GLU A 64 2.71 7.51 -3.43
C GLU A 64 3.70 6.59 -4.17
N LEU A 65 4.17 7.01 -5.34
CA LEU A 65 5.05 6.27 -6.26
C LEU A 65 6.19 7.18 -6.74
#